data_AF-A0A9E4TMJ8-F1
#
_entry.id   AF-A0A9E4TMJ8-F1
#
_cell.length_a   1.000
_cell.length_b   1.000
_cell.length_c   1.000
_cell.angle_alpha   90.00
_cell.angle_beta   90.00
_cell.angle_gamma   90.00
#
_symmetry.space_group_name_H-M   'P 1'
#
loop_
_entity.id
_entity.type
_entity.pdbx_description
1 polymer ?
#
loop_
_entity_poly.entity_id
_entity_poly.type
_entity_poly.pdbx_seq_one_letter_code
_entity_poly.pdbx_strand_id
1 'polypeptide(L)'
;MVKGVFIALGIMLILPIIPIVHIVTPFGPFIGGYFGISAAASSDRSSAVNSLIFGALTGGIIFVLLTAVAVALVVTTGLPPVLVWLVVVVSTLYIGSMSSLGAWYSQLRSADKDSKAQAQSSAEADSQVEPQ
;
A
#
# COMPACT_ATOMS: atom_id res chain seq x y z
N MET A 1 2.46 -11.20 -5.42
CA MET A 1 1.59 -10.04 -5.08
C MET A 1 0.59 -10.31 -3.98
N VAL A 2 -0.26 -11.35 -4.06
CA VAL A 2 -1.31 -11.64 -3.05
C VAL A 2 -0.78 -11.70 -1.61
N LYS A 3 0.37 -12.33 -1.36
CA LYS A 3 1.01 -12.41 -0.03
C LYS A 3 1.32 -11.02 0.57
N GLY A 4 1.85 -10.08 -0.21
CA GLY A 4 2.12 -8.73 0.27
C GLY A 4 0.86 -7.89 0.52
N VAL A 5 -0.23 -8.18 -0.21
CA VAL A 5 -1.53 -7.53 0.05
C VAL A 5 -2.13 -7.99 1.38
N PHE A 6 -1.98 -9.27 1.74
CA PHE A 6 -2.35 -9.75 3.08
C PHE A 6 -1.51 -9.11 4.19
N ILE A 7 -0.22 -8.86 3.94
CA ILE A 7 0.66 -8.16 4.89
C ILE A 7 0.24 -6.69 5.04
N ALA A 8 -0.04 -5.98 3.94
CA ALA A 8 -0.60 -4.63 4.00
C ALA A 8 -1.92 -4.59 4.76
N LEU A 9 -2.83 -5.54 4.52
CA LEU A 9 -4.09 -5.66 5.25
C LEU A 9 -3.86 -5.87 6.75
N GLY A 10 -2.94 -6.76 7.14
CA GLY A 10 -2.59 -6.98 8.54
C GLY A 10 -2.06 -5.72 9.22
N ILE A 11 -1.15 -5.00 8.57
CA ILE A 11 -0.60 -3.72 9.06
C ILE A 11 -1.71 -2.67 9.15
N MET A 12 -2.58 -2.60 8.15
CA MET A 12 -3.71 -1.68 8.09
C MET A 12 -4.79 -1.98 9.13
N LEU A 13 -4.90 -3.23 9.60
CA LEU A 13 -5.80 -3.64 10.70
C LEU A 13 -5.20 -3.41 12.09
N ILE A 14 -3.88 -3.49 12.23
CA ILE A 14 -3.17 -3.33 13.51
C ILE A 14 -2.89 -1.85 13.83
N LEU A 15 -2.55 -1.03 12.83
CA LEU A 15 -2.32 0.41 13.04
C LEU A 15 -3.48 1.18 13.69
N PRO A 16 -4.77 0.93 13.41
CA PRO A 16 -5.87 1.66 14.06
C PRO A 16 -6.00 1.38 15.56
N ILE A 17 -5.30 0.38 16.11
CA ILE A 17 -5.26 0.11 17.56
C ILE A 17 -4.43 1.18 18.29
N ILE A 18 -3.57 1.93 17.59
CA ILE A 18 -2.71 2.95 18.18
C ILE A 18 -3.41 4.32 18.02
N PRO A 19 -3.93 4.94 19.09
CA PRO A 19 -4.76 6.17 19.01
C PRO A 19 -4.03 7.39 18.42
N ILE A 20 -2.69 7.39 18.40
CA ILE A 20 -1.85 8.51 17.94
C ILE A 20 -2.02 8.78 16.43
N VAL A 21 -2.37 7.77 15.61
CA VAL A 21 -2.53 7.92 14.15
C VAL A 21 -3.92 8.42 13.73
N HIS A 22 -4.89 8.52 14.64
CA HIS A 22 -6.29 8.82 14.29
C HIS A 22 -6.65 10.31 14.20
N ILE A 23 -5.90 11.20 14.87
CA ILE A 23 -6.34 12.60 15.04
C ILE A 23 -5.98 13.51 13.86
N VAL A 24 -4.95 13.19 13.07
CA VAL A 24 -4.42 14.16 12.07
C VAL A 24 -4.69 13.75 10.62
N THR A 25 -4.59 12.49 10.23
CA THR A 25 -4.95 12.00 8.87
C THR A 25 -4.97 10.47 8.88
N PRO A 26 -5.88 9.77 8.17
CA PRO A 26 -5.91 8.31 8.12
C PRO A 26 -4.75 7.77 7.24
N PHE A 27 -3.52 7.87 7.74
CA PHE A 27 -2.31 7.39 7.07
C PHE A 27 -2.17 5.86 7.06
N GLY A 28 -3.04 5.12 7.77
CA GLY A 28 -3.03 3.65 7.82
C GLY A 28 -2.93 2.94 6.46
N PRO A 29 -3.74 3.29 5.44
CA PRO A 29 -3.65 2.69 4.10
C PRO A 29 -2.31 3.00 3.41
N PHE A 30 -1.74 4.18 3.64
CA PHE A 30 -0.45 4.58 3.07
C PHE A 30 0.71 3.78 3.68
N ILE A 31 0.75 3.64 5.02
CA ILE A 31 1.75 2.78 5.69
C ILE A 31 1.58 1.32 5.26
N GLY A 32 0.34 0.83 5.17
CA GLY A 32 0.04 -0.52 4.70
C GLY A 32 0.60 -0.77 3.30
N GLY A 33 0.37 0.16 2.37
CA GLY A 33 0.94 0.12 1.02
C GLY A 33 2.47 0.15 0.99
N TYR A 34 3.07 1.03 1.80
CA TYR A 34 4.52 1.20 1.90
C TYR A 34 5.25 -0.08 2.32
N PHE A 35 4.81 -0.72 3.40
CA PHE A 35 5.44 -1.95 3.86
C PHE A 35 4.99 -3.18 3.07
N GLY A 36 3.71 -3.24 2.65
CA GLY A 36 3.14 -4.40 1.98
C GLY A 36 3.71 -4.69 0.60
N ILE A 37 4.07 -3.65 -0.17
CA ILE A 37 4.66 -3.90 -1.50
C ILE A 37 6.07 -4.48 -1.43
N SER A 38 6.82 -4.22 -0.36
CA SER A 38 8.16 -4.77 -0.16
C SER A 38 8.15 -6.31 -0.10
N ALA A 39 7.05 -6.90 0.37
CA ALA A 39 6.83 -8.35 0.38
C ALA A 39 6.16 -8.90 -0.91
N ALA A 40 5.83 -8.02 -1.86
CA ALA A 40 5.14 -8.37 -3.11
C ALA A 40 5.93 -8.01 -4.38
N ALA A 41 6.93 -7.13 -4.28
CA ALA A 41 7.74 -6.65 -5.40
C ALA A 41 8.72 -7.74 -5.83
N SER A 42 8.32 -8.53 -6.81
CA SER A 42 9.17 -9.56 -7.42
C SER A 42 9.00 -9.61 -8.95
N SER A 43 8.57 -8.51 -9.57
CA SER A 43 8.25 -8.50 -11.00
C SER A 43 9.02 -7.43 -11.76
N ASP A 44 9.59 -7.82 -12.90
CA ASP A 44 10.26 -7.04 -13.97
C ASP A 44 9.47 -5.83 -14.53
N ARG A 45 8.33 -5.48 -13.92
CA ARG A 45 7.51 -4.34 -14.33
C ARG A 45 7.98 -3.06 -13.66
N SER A 46 7.70 -1.95 -14.33
CA SER A 46 7.86 -0.61 -13.77
C SER A 46 7.20 -0.49 -12.40
N SER A 47 7.90 0.17 -11.47
CA SER A 47 7.47 0.51 -10.12
C SER A 47 6.03 1.08 -10.09
N ALA A 48 5.70 2.01 -10.98
CA ALA A 48 4.36 2.59 -11.05
C ALA A 48 3.24 1.59 -11.40
N VAL A 49 3.55 0.56 -12.21
CA VAL A 49 2.58 -0.48 -12.57
C VAL A 49 2.37 -1.45 -11.41
N ASN A 50 3.44 -1.80 -10.70
CA ASN A 50 3.37 -2.68 -9.54
C ASN A 50 2.60 -2.04 -8.38
N SER A 51 2.81 -0.74 -8.12
CA SER A 51 2.07 0.01 -7.11
C SER A 51 0.59 0.16 -7.45
N LEU A 52 0.26 0.40 -8.72
CA LEU A 52 -1.13 0.51 -9.17
C LEU A 52 -1.88 -0.82 -9.03
N ILE A 53 -1.28 -1.93 -9.44
CA ILE A 53 -1.87 -3.27 -9.27
C ILE A 53 -2.05 -3.59 -7.78
N PHE A 54 -1.07 -3.23 -6.96
CA PHE A 54 -1.15 -3.42 -5.51
C PHE A 54 -2.30 -2.63 -4.88
N GLY A 55 -2.41 -1.35 -5.22
CA GLY A 55 -3.49 -0.47 -4.76
C GLY A 55 -4.87 -0.94 -5.25
N ALA A 56 -4.98 -1.39 -6.50
CA ALA A 56 -6.21 -1.94 -7.05
C ALA A 56 -6.64 -3.23 -6.35
N LEU A 57 -5.70 -4.15 -6.08
CA LEU A 57 -6.01 -5.40 -5.37
C LEU A 57 -6.43 -5.12 -3.91
N THR A 58 -5.72 -4.21 -3.24
CA THR A 58 -6.02 -3.80 -1.86
C THR A 58 -7.38 -3.12 -1.80
N GLY A 59 -7.64 -2.17 -2.71
CA GLY A 59 -8.94 -1.51 -2.86
C GLY A 59 -10.06 -2.50 -3.16
N GLY A 60 -9.83 -3.50 -4.01
CA GLY A 60 -10.83 -4.54 -4.33
C GLY A 60 -11.21 -5.40 -3.11
N ILE A 61 -10.25 -5.82 -2.29
CA ILE A 61 -10.54 -6.59 -1.07
C ILE A 61 -11.33 -5.75 -0.06
N ILE A 62 -10.91 -4.49 0.10
CA ILE A 62 -11.58 -3.53 0.98
C ILE A 62 -13.00 -3.24 0.50
N PHE A 63 -13.21 -3.12 -0.82
CA PHE A 63 -14.54 -2.97 -1.40
C PHE A 63 -15.45 -4.15 -1.02
N VAL A 64 -14.99 -5.39 -1.20
CA VAL A 64 -15.75 -6.59 -0.85
C VAL A 64 -16.13 -6.61 0.63
N LEU A 65 -15.19 -6.28 1.52
CA LEU A 65 -15.44 -6.17 2.96
C LEU A 65 -16.46 -5.08 3.30
N LEU A 66 -16.28 -3.87 2.76
CA LEU A 66 -17.21 -2.77 2.99
C LEU A 66 -18.59 -3.05 2.41
N THR A 67 -18.69 -3.71 1.26
CA THR A 67 -19.98 -4.12 0.67
C THR A 67 -20.71 -5.09 1.59
N ALA A 68 -20.02 -6.09 2.15
CA ALA A 68 -20.64 -7.03 3.10
C ALA A 68 -21.19 -6.32 4.34
N VAL A 69 -20.42 -5.39 4.91
CA VAL A 69 -20.83 -4.58 6.07
C VAL A 69 -21.99 -3.64 5.70
N ALA A 70 -21.91 -2.98 4.54
CA ALA A 70 -22.92 -2.05 4.07
C ALA A 70 -24.28 -2.73 3.85
N VAL A 71 -24.29 -3.93 3.27
CA VAL A 71 -25.52 -4.72 3.10
C VAL A 71 -26.14 -5.04 4.46
N ALA A 72 -25.34 -5.51 5.43
CA ALA A 72 -25.83 -5.79 6.78
C ALA A 72 -26.37 -4.51 7.45
N LEU A 73 -25.70 -3.38 7.28
CA LEU A 73 -26.10 -2.09 7.86
C LEU A 73 -27.45 -1.63 7.28
N VAL A 74 -27.61 -1.65 5.95
CA VAL A 74 -28.85 -1.23 5.28
C VAL A 74 -30.02 -2.11 5.74
N VAL A 75 -29.83 -3.42 5.85
CA VAL A 75 -30.88 -4.37 6.26
C VAL A 75 -31.27 -4.20 7.73
N THR A 76 -30.33 -3.88 8.62
CA THR A 76 -30.57 -3.80 10.06
C THR A 76 -31.04 -2.42 10.53
N THR A 77 -30.62 -1.34 9.87
CA THR A 77 -30.87 0.04 10.32
C THR A 77 -31.85 0.81 9.45
N GLY A 78 -32.17 0.33 8.25
CA GLY A 78 -33.03 1.05 7.30
C GLY A 78 -32.42 2.37 6.78
N LEU A 79 -31.11 2.57 6.95
CA LEU A 79 -30.41 3.74 6.44
C LEU A 79 -30.57 3.88 4.91
N PRO A 80 -30.60 5.12 4.39
CA PRO A 80 -30.73 5.36 2.96
C PRO A 80 -29.60 4.65 2.19
N PRO A 81 -29.92 3.71 1.29
CA PRO A 81 -28.91 2.88 0.62
C PRO A 81 -27.88 3.72 -0.14
N VAL A 82 -28.32 4.82 -0.75
CA VAL A 82 -27.47 5.73 -1.52
C VAL A 82 -26.34 6.32 -0.66
N LEU A 83 -26.64 6.71 0.58
CA LEU A 83 -25.65 7.29 1.49
C LEU A 83 -24.60 6.24 1.89
N VAL A 84 -25.05 5.03 2.22
CA VAL A 84 -24.16 3.93 2.60
C VAL A 84 -23.25 3.54 1.43
N TRP A 85 -23.79 3.41 0.22
CA TRP A 85 -23.01 3.11 -0.97
C TRP A 85 -22.03 4.22 -1.35
N LEU A 86 -22.41 5.49 -1.17
CA LEU A 86 -21.50 6.62 -1.37
C LEU A 86 -20.30 6.52 -0.42
N VAL A 87 -20.54 6.22 0.86
CA VAL A 87 -19.46 6.02 1.84
C VAL A 87 -18.57 4.83 1.45
N VAL A 88 -19.15 3.72 1.00
CA VAL A 88 -18.40 2.53 0.56
C VAL A 88 -17.48 2.88 -0.61
N VAL A 89 -17.99 3.55 -1.64
CA VAL A 89 -17.24 3.91 -2.84
C VAL A 89 -16.12 4.90 -2.52
N VAL A 90 -16.43 5.97 -1.79
CA VAL A 90 -15.44 6.99 -1.40
C VAL A 90 -14.35 6.38 -0.53
N SER A 91 -14.71 5.55 0.46
CA SER A 91 -13.74 4.90 1.34
C SER A 91 -12.84 3.94 0.58
N THR A 92 -13.40 3.17 -0.36
CA THR A 92 -12.66 2.24 -1.20
C THR A 92 -11.66 2.96 -2.09
N LEU A 93 -12.10 4.02 -2.77
CA LEU A 93 -11.24 4.84 -3.63
C LEU A 93 -10.12 5.50 -2.84
N TYR A 94 -10.44 6.01 -1.65
CA TYR A 94 -9.46 6.60 -0.73
C TYR A 94 -8.39 5.60 -0.30
N ILE A 95 -8.82 4.42 0.17
CA ILE A 95 -7.93 3.36 0.66
C ILE A 95 -7.04 2.83 -0.47
N GLY A 96 -7.62 2.53 -1.63
CA GLY A 96 -6.87 2.04 -2.79
C GLY A 96 -5.84 3.06 -3.29
N SER A 97 -6.22 4.33 -3.39
CA SER A 97 -5.31 5.40 -3.85
C SER A 97 -4.17 5.65 -2.87
N MET A 98 -4.47 5.75 -1.57
CA MET A 98 -3.45 5.91 -0.53
C MET A 98 -2.50 4.72 -0.44
N SER A 99 -3.01 3.50 -0.59
CA SER A 99 -2.18 2.29 -0.63
C SER A 99 -1.29 2.23 -1.88
N SER A 100 -1.78 2.69 -3.04
CA SER A 100 -0.97 2.80 -4.27
C SER A 100 0.17 3.80 -4.10
N LEU A 101 -0.11 4.98 -3.51
CA LEU A 101 0.91 6.00 -3.23
C LEU A 101 1.98 5.49 -2.26
N GLY A 102 1.56 4.83 -1.17
CA GLY A 102 2.49 4.24 -0.20
C GLY A 102 3.39 3.20 -0.86
N ALA A 103 2.81 2.33 -1.68
CA ALA A 103 3.52 1.31 -2.43
C ALA A 103 4.55 1.92 -3.41
N TRP A 104 4.16 2.94 -4.16
CA TRP A 104 5.06 3.61 -5.09
C TRP A 104 6.24 4.27 -4.37
N TYR A 105 5.99 4.94 -3.24
CA TYR A 105 7.04 5.59 -2.45
C TYR A 105 8.06 4.57 -1.91
N SER A 106 7.61 3.39 -1.49
CA SER A 106 8.46 2.28 -1.08
C SER A 106 9.39 1.80 -2.20
N GLN A 107 8.85 1.66 -3.41
CA GLN A 107 9.63 1.19 -4.55
C GLN A 107 10.63 2.24 -5.05
N LEU A 108 10.27 3.53 -5.06
CA LEU A 108 11.22 4.62 -5.38
C LEU A 108 12.39 4.66 -4.38
N ARG A 109 12.09 4.51 -3.08
CA ARG A 109 13.13 4.48 -2.05
C ARG A 109 14.04 3.25 -2.17
N SER A 110 13.50 2.11 -2.59
CA SER A 110 14.29 0.90 -2.80
C SER A 110 15.22 1.05 -4.00
N ALA A 111 14.70 1.59 -5.11
CA ALA A 111 15.50 1.88 -6.30
C ALA A 111 16.65 2.89 -6.05
N ASP A 112 16.43 3.93 -5.22
CA ASP A 112 17.49 4.87 -4.82
C ASP A 112 18.59 4.19 -3.99
N LYS A 113 18.21 3.26 -3.09
CA LYS A 113 19.18 2.47 -2.32
C LYS A 113 20.01 1.55 -3.20
N ASP A 114 19.39 0.85 -4.13
CA ASP A 114 20.07 -0.08 -5.04
C ASP A 114 21.07 0.69 -5.94
N SER A 115 20.67 1.85 -6.45
CA SER A 115 21.53 2.73 -7.25
C SER A 115 22.77 3.20 -6.48
N LYS A 116 22.62 3.55 -5.20
CA LYS A 116 23.74 3.95 -4.32
C LYS A 116 24.66 2.79 -3.97
N ALA A 117 24.10 1.62 -3.70
CA ALA A 117 24.88 0.41 -3.43
C ALA A 117 25.72 -0.01 -4.66
N GLN A 118 25.15 0.11 -5.85
CA GLN A 118 25.85 -0.16 -7.11
C GLN A 118 26.95 0.88 -7.38
N ALA A 119 26.72 2.16 -7.10
CA ALA A 119 27.74 3.20 -7.22
C ALA A 119 28.92 2.98 -6.24
N GLN A 120 28.65 2.53 -5.01
CA GLN A 120 29.68 2.18 -4.04
C GLN A 120 30.47 0.93 -4.44
N SER A 121 29.80 -0.13 -4.92
CA SER A 121 30.47 -1.33 -5.41
C SER A 121 31.36 -1.05 -6.62
N SER A 122 30.94 -0.18 -7.54
CA SER A 122 31.75 0.24 -8.68
C SER A 122 32.94 1.09 -8.26
N ALA A 123 32.78 2.00 -7.28
CA ALA A 123 33.88 2.81 -6.75
C ALA A 123 34.90 1.98 -5.95
N GLU A 124 34.44 0.96 -5.22
CA GLU A 124 35.31 0.03 -4.48
C GLU A 124 36.07 -0.90 -5.44
N ALA A 125 35.41 -1.37 -6.51
CA ALA A 125 36.05 -2.12 -7.58
C ALA A 125 37.12 -1.30 -8.32
N ASP A 126 36.86 -0.01 -8.59
CA ASP A 126 37.83 0.88 -9.24
C ASP A 126 39.03 1.18 -8.32
N SER A 127 38.80 1.28 -7.00
CA SER A 127 39.87 1.47 -6.01
C SER A 127 40.76 0.23 -5.78
N GLN A 128 40.29 -0.97 -6.12
CA GLN A 128 41.10 -2.20 -6.07
C GLN A 128 41.89 -2.46 -7.36
N VAL A 129 41.63 -1.71 -8.44
CA VAL A 129 42.33 -1.83 -9.73
C VAL A 129 43.53 -0.87 -9.83
N GLU A 130 43.85 -0.13 -8.76
CA GLU A 130 45.10 0.63 -8.66
C GLU A 130 46.17 -0.11 -7.82
N PRO A 131 46.92 -1.06 -8.40
CA PRO A 131 48.22 -1.44 -7.88
C PRO A 131 49.30 -0.52 -8.46
N GLN A 132 49.96 0.21 -7.54
CA GLN A 132 51.34 0.74 -7.58
C GLN A 132 51.85 1.45 -8.84
#